data_AF-A0A4U1BAM9-F1
#
_entry.id   AF-A0A4U1BAM9-F1
#
_cell.length_a   1.000
_cell.length_b   1.000
_cell.length_c   1.000
_cell.angle_alpha   90.00
_cell.angle_beta   90.00
_cell.angle_gamma   90.00
#
_symmetry.space_group_name_H-M   'P 1'
#
loop_
_entity.id
_entity.type
_entity.pdbx_description
1 polymer ?
#
loop_
_entity_poly.entity_id
_entity_poly.type
_entity_poly.pdbx_seq_one_letter_code
_entity_poly.pdbx_strand_id
1 'polypeptide(L)'
;MVQKNLKLVALAVLMGTVSTGCSLVGEHKMTGGGTIDSAGGDKKAVFTFNAERCDGENAKGNVIYRDESAIDFEDMGGVALKAKLDDFGYCTIPGLEEQAENGIACHCEDQYEAQFTYTSNNPEAPGEGVGFACFFDTGEGNGRFNGVVTAMNLVDGPYAGYINHGTMNGNIQSHSCPAKTEDSE
;
A
#
# COMPACT_ATOMS: atom_id res chain seq x y z
N MET A 1 -60.16 -19.21 21.26
CA MET A 1 -58.77 -19.09 21.75
C MET A 1 -57.90 -19.04 20.49
N VAL A 2 -57.22 -17.90 20.28
CA VAL A 2 -55.98 -17.63 19.50
C VAL A 2 -55.79 -18.43 18.19
N GLN A 3 -55.67 -17.82 17.00
CA GLN A 3 -54.41 -17.21 16.55
C GLN A 3 -54.64 -16.42 15.25
N LYS A 4 -54.25 -15.13 15.25
CA LYS A 4 -54.27 -14.27 14.06
C LYS A 4 -53.05 -14.62 13.19
N ASN A 5 -53.27 -15.03 11.95
CA ASN A 5 -52.21 -15.27 10.98
C ASN A 5 -51.66 -13.95 10.48
N LEU A 6 -50.64 -13.44 11.18
CA LEU A 6 -49.84 -12.30 10.77
C LEU A 6 -48.98 -12.74 9.59
N LYS A 7 -49.35 -12.36 8.37
CA LYS A 7 -48.51 -12.55 7.18
C LYS A 7 -47.30 -11.63 7.30
N LEU A 8 -46.15 -12.19 7.66
CA LEU A 8 -44.87 -11.52 7.59
C LEU A 8 -44.55 -11.21 6.12
N VAL A 9 -44.54 -9.92 5.80
CA VAL A 9 -43.94 -9.40 4.56
C VAL A 9 -42.43 -9.35 4.81
N ALA A 10 -41.70 -10.33 4.26
CA ALA A 10 -40.24 -10.30 4.25
C ALA A 10 -39.79 -9.31 3.17
N LEU A 11 -39.55 -8.07 3.57
CA LEU A 11 -38.89 -7.06 2.73
C LEU A 11 -37.39 -7.39 2.74
N ALA A 12 -36.93 -8.08 1.69
CA ALA A 12 -35.51 -8.30 1.45
C ALA A 12 -34.87 -6.96 1.09
N VAL A 13 -34.27 -6.30 2.08
CA VAL A 13 -33.39 -5.15 1.85
C VAL A 13 -32.12 -5.70 1.21
N LEU A 14 -32.06 -5.63 -0.12
CA LEU A 14 -30.80 -5.67 -0.86
C LEU A 14 -30.01 -4.43 -0.43
N MET A 15 -29.20 -4.59 0.62
CA MET A 15 -28.12 -3.65 0.91
C MET A 15 -27.09 -3.83 -0.22
N GLY A 16 -27.29 -3.11 -1.31
CA GLY A 16 -26.23 -2.87 -2.26
C GLY A 16 -25.15 -2.13 -1.49
N THR A 17 -24.04 -2.82 -1.20
CA THR A 17 -22.80 -2.18 -0.81
C THR A 17 -22.36 -1.37 -2.02
N VAL A 18 -22.75 -0.09 -2.05
CA VAL A 18 -22.14 0.88 -2.96
C VAL A 18 -20.72 1.00 -2.46
N SER A 19 -19.80 0.21 -3.03
CA SER A 19 -18.38 0.38 -2.81
C SER A 19 -18.03 1.72 -3.44
N THR A 20 -18.04 2.78 -2.64
CA THR A 20 -17.25 3.97 -2.91
C THR A 20 -15.79 3.53 -2.89
N GLY A 21 -15.34 2.92 -3.98
CA GLY A 21 -14.00 2.35 -4.10
C GLY A 21 -13.03 3.50 -4.29
N CYS A 22 -12.08 3.66 -3.36
CA CYS A 22 -10.96 4.55 -3.59
C CYS A 22 -10.15 4.02 -4.78
N SER A 23 -9.62 4.94 -5.58
CA SER A 23 -8.79 4.61 -6.74
C SER A 23 -7.46 5.37 -6.72
N LEU A 24 -6.42 4.73 -7.25
CA LEU A 24 -5.13 5.37 -7.50
C LEU A 24 -5.24 6.36 -8.66
N VAL A 25 -4.80 7.60 -8.44
CA VAL A 25 -4.82 8.69 -9.42
C VAL A 25 -3.47 9.41 -9.48
N GLY A 26 -3.30 10.18 -10.56
CA GLY A 26 -2.22 11.15 -10.74
C GLY A 26 -0.92 10.56 -11.31
N GLU A 27 -0.03 11.47 -11.73
CA GLU A 27 1.32 11.15 -12.16
C GLU A 27 2.30 11.48 -11.03
N HIS A 28 2.94 10.45 -10.49
CA HIS A 28 3.75 10.60 -9.29
C HIS A 28 5.08 9.86 -9.41
N LYS A 29 6.08 10.41 -8.72
CA LYS A 29 7.37 9.76 -8.49
C LYS A 29 7.80 9.97 -7.06
N MET A 30 8.13 8.89 -6.37
CA MET A 30 8.54 8.93 -4.98
C MET A 30 9.69 7.96 -4.71
N THR A 31 10.53 8.33 -3.75
CA THR A 31 11.54 7.43 -3.19
C THR A 31 11.46 7.47 -1.69
N GLY A 32 11.72 6.35 -1.04
CA GLY A 32 11.88 6.33 0.39
C GLY A 32 12.96 5.36 0.83
N GLY A 33 13.54 5.63 1.99
CA GLY A 33 14.58 4.76 2.53
C GLY A 33 14.90 5.10 3.97
N GLY A 34 14.98 4.07 4.80
CA GLY A 34 15.35 4.21 6.19
C GLY A 34 14.93 3.00 7.01
N THR A 35 14.62 3.30 8.27
CA THR A 35 14.15 2.29 9.23
C THR A 35 12.84 2.70 9.88
N ILE A 36 11.99 1.73 10.18
CA ILE A 36 10.82 1.88 11.06
C ILE A 36 10.97 0.92 12.24
N ASP A 37 10.16 1.09 13.30
CA ASP A 37 10.11 0.09 14.37
C ASP A 37 9.68 -1.28 13.81
N SER A 38 10.21 -2.37 14.38
CA SER A 38 9.74 -3.71 14.05
C SER A 38 8.26 -3.88 14.39
N ALA A 39 7.57 -4.75 13.64
CA ALA A 39 6.22 -5.17 13.99
C ALA A 39 6.25 -6.03 15.26
N GLY A 40 6.07 -5.40 16.42
CA GLY A 40 6.04 -6.04 17.73
C GLY A 40 7.40 -6.47 18.30
N GLY A 41 8.47 -6.35 17.51
CA GLY A 41 9.83 -6.73 17.93
C GLY A 41 10.64 -5.65 18.62
N ASP A 42 11.89 -5.99 18.91
CA ASP A 42 12.86 -5.15 19.63
C ASP A 42 13.91 -4.47 18.73
N LYS A 43 13.95 -4.79 17.44
CA LYS A 43 14.82 -4.13 16.45
C LYS A 43 14.05 -3.17 15.55
N LYS A 44 14.74 -2.68 14.53
CA LYS A 44 14.18 -1.84 13.47
C LYS A 44 14.02 -2.66 12.19
N ALA A 45 12.92 -2.42 11.48
CA ALA A 45 12.75 -2.90 10.11
C ALA A 45 13.39 -1.91 9.13
N VAL A 46 14.08 -2.42 8.11
CA VAL A 46 14.61 -1.63 6.99
C VAL A 46 13.58 -1.61 5.88
N PHE A 47 13.23 -0.42 5.41
CA PHE A 47 12.32 -0.24 4.28
C PHE A 47 12.92 0.76 3.29
N THR A 48 13.06 0.31 2.04
CA THR A 48 13.48 1.17 0.93
C THR A 48 12.58 0.94 -0.27
N PHE A 49 12.28 2.01 -1.00
CA PHE A 49 11.50 1.93 -2.21
C PHE A 49 11.84 3.06 -3.19
N ASN A 50 11.57 2.79 -4.44
CA ASN A 50 11.40 3.79 -5.48
C ASN A 50 10.16 3.42 -6.27
N ALA A 51 9.31 4.41 -6.52
CA ALA A 51 8.02 4.23 -7.18
C ALA A 51 7.80 5.37 -8.16
N GLU A 52 7.39 5.06 -9.38
CA GLU A 52 6.96 6.07 -10.35
C GLU A 52 5.82 5.54 -11.21
N ARG A 53 4.85 6.42 -11.49
CA ARG A 53 3.79 6.25 -12.49
C ARG A 53 3.66 7.57 -13.24
N CYS A 54 4.70 7.92 -13.99
CA CYS A 54 4.80 9.22 -14.67
C CYS A 54 4.22 9.23 -16.09
N ASP A 55 3.91 8.07 -16.66
CA ASP A 55 3.25 7.95 -17.97
C ASP A 55 1.72 7.84 -17.83
N GLY A 56 1.19 7.86 -16.59
CA GLY A 56 -0.23 7.69 -16.28
C GLY A 56 -0.75 6.26 -16.40
N GLU A 57 0.04 5.35 -17.00
CA GLU A 57 -0.40 4.01 -17.37
C GLU A 57 0.32 2.91 -16.60
N ASN A 58 1.65 3.01 -16.46
CA ASN A 58 2.49 1.93 -15.96
C ASN A 58 3.27 2.38 -14.73
N ALA A 59 2.98 1.76 -13.58
CA ALA A 59 3.84 1.89 -12.42
C ALA A 59 5.15 1.13 -12.62
N LYS A 60 6.25 1.70 -12.11
CA LYS A 60 7.59 1.14 -12.19
C LYS A 60 8.30 1.38 -10.87
N GLY A 61 9.05 0.39 -10.44
CA GLY A 61 9.89 0.52 -9.25
C GLY A 61 10.02 -0.78 -8.47
N ASN A 62 10.58 -0.64 -7.28
CA ASN A 62 10.90 -1.76 -6.42
C ASN A 62 10.80 -1.38 -4.95
N VAL A 63 10.54 -2.39 -4.13
CA VAL A 63 10.54 -2.33 -2.68
C VAL A 63 11.55 -3.33 -2.14
N ILE A 64 12.31 -2.95 -1.13
CA ILE A 64 13.10 -3.87 -0.32
C ILE A 64 12.66 -3.69 1.13
N TYR A 65 12.34 -4.80 1.77
CA TYR A 65 11.88 -4.78 3.14
C TYR A 65 12.53 -5.89 3.95
N ARG A 66 12.95 -5.55 5.17
CA ARG A 66 13.53 -6.52 6.11
C ARG A 66 13.19 -6.17 7.54
N ASP A 67 12.51 -7.07 8.23
CA ASP A 67 12.23 -7.00 9.66
C ASP A 67 12.66 -8.32 10.33
N GLU A 68 13.86 -8.32 10.93
CA GLU A 68 14.44 -9.51 11.57
C GLU A 68 13.78 -9.88 12.90
N SER A 69 12.98 -8.98 13.48
CA SER A 69 12.37 -9.15 14.80
C SER A 69 10.85 -9.10 14.73
N ALA A 70 10.26 -9.33 13.56
CA ALA A 70 8.81 -9.37 13.39
C ALA A 70 8.23 -10.46 14.29
N ILE A 71 7.49 -10.10 15.34
CA ILE A 71 7.15 -11.01 16.46
C ILE A 71 6.40 -12.27 16.01
N ASP A 72 5.49 -12.11 15.05
CA ASP A 72 4.67 -13.20 14.51
C ASP A 72 5.43 -14.10 13.52
N PHE A 73 6.67 -13.74 13.16
CA PHE A 73 7.52 -14.43 12.20
C PHE A 73 8.94 -14.69 12.75
N GLU A 74 9.15 -14.54 14.07
CA GLU A 74 10.46 -14.71 14.71
C GLU A 74 11.02 -16.13 14.53
N ASP A 75 10.14 -17.13 14.54
CA ASP A 75 10.49 -18.55 14.43
C ASP A 75 11.10 -18.92 13.07
N MET A 76 10.80 -18.15 12.02
CA MET A 76 11.41 -18.26 10.70
C MET A 76 12.52 -17.22 10.47
N GLY A 77 12.90 -16.41 11.47
CA GLY A 77 13.95 -15.40 11.33
C GLY A 77 13.47 -14.05 10.76
N GLY A 78 12.16 -13.80 10.82
CA GLY A 78 11.52 -12.55 10.43
C GLY A 78 11.13 -12.45 8.96
N VAL A 79 10.77 -11.23 8.55
CA VAL A 79 10.30 -10.91 7.21
C VAL A 79 11.45 -10.37 6.38
N ALA A 80 11.71 -10.93 5.20
CA ALA A 80 12.71 -10.40 4.27
C ALA A 80 12.27 -10.59 2.83
N LEU A 81 12.10 -9.50 2.08
CA LEU A 81 11.54 -9.54 0.72
C LEU A 81 12.16 -8.51 -0.21
N LYS A 82 12.04 -8.80 -1.51
CA LYS A 82 12.19 -7.85 -2.61
C LYS A 82 10.90 -7.87 -3.41
N ALA A 83 10.38 -6.69 -3.73
CA ALA A 83 9.15 -6.56 -4.49
C ALA A 83 9.32 -5.69 -5.72
N LYS A 84 8.52 -5.99 -6.74
CA LYS A 84 8.33 -5.15 -7.92
C LYS A 84 6.98 -4.47 -7.79
N LEU A 85 6.93 -3.18 -8.13
CA LEU A 85 5.67 -2.46 -8.14
C LEU A 85 4.77 -2.95 -9.27
N ASP A 86 3.51 -3.16 -8.91
CA ASP A 86 2.41 -3.46 -9.83
C ASP A 86 1.60 -2.18 -10.10
N ASP A 87 1.31 -1.41 -9.05
CA ASP A 87 0.73 -0.07 -9.17
C ASP A 87 1.28 0.93 -8.15
N PHE A 88 1.09 2.23 -8.43
CA PHE A 88 1.49 3.32 -7.56
C PHE A 88 0.69 4.59 -7.89
N GLY A 89 0.17 5.26 -6.87
CA GLY A 89 -0.50 6.54 -7.03
C GLY A 89 -0.98 7.13 -5.72
N TYR A 90 -1.68 8.26 -5.81
CA TYR A 90 -2.41 8.82 -4.69
C TYR A 90 -3.81 8.22 -4.64
N CYS A 91 -4.20 7.68 -3.50
CA CYS A 91 -5.48 7.02 -3.30
C CYS A 91 -6.53 8.05 -2.88
N THR A 92 -7.57 8.23 -3.70
CA THR A 92 -8.65 9.19 -3.44
C THR A 92 -10.02 8.56 -3.69
N ILE A 93 -11.06 9.06 -3.02
CA ILE A 93 -12.43 8.74 -3.40
C ILE A 93 -12.73 9.52 -4.67
N PRO A 94 -12.94 8.87 -5.83
CA PRO A 94 -13.29 9.60 -7.04
C PRO A 94 -14.57 10.41 -6.80
N GLY A 95 -14.52 11.70 -7.16
CA GLY A 95 -15.72 12.52 -7.21
C GLY A 95 -16.73 11.91 -8.19
N LEU A 96 -18.02 12.24 -8.06
CA LEU A 96 -19.09 11.77 -8.95
C LEU A 96 -18.83 12.02 -10.45
N GLU A 97 -17.86 12.87 -10.80
CA GLU A 97 -17.47 13.24 -12.17
C GLU A 97 -16.21 12.53 -12.68
N GLU A 98 -15.42 11.88 -11.80
CA GLU A 98 -14.15 11.20 -12.12
C GLU A 98 -14.20 9.72 -11.71
N GLN A 99 -15.32 9.04 -11.96
CA GLN A 99 -15.25 7.58 -12.06
C GLN A 99 -14.40 7.25 -13.28
N ALA A 100 -13.09 7.19 -13.08
CA ALA A 100 -12.21 6.50 -13.99
C ALA A 100 -12.75 5.07 -14.06
N GLU A 101 -13.41 4.72 -15.17
CA GLU A 101 -13.83 3.34 -15.47
C GLU A 101 -12.63 2.36 -15.42
N ASN A 102 -11.40 2.87 -15.28
CA ASN A 102 -10.13 2.16 -15.19
C ASN A 102 -9.33 2.46 -13.90
N GLY A 103 -9.95 3.03 -12.87
CA GLY A 103 -9.27 3.32 -11.60
C GLY A 103 -8.83 2.03 -10.89
N ILE A 104 -7.55 1.91 -10.55
CA ILE A 104 -7.03 0.77 -9.79
C ILE A 104 -7.44 0.96 -8.34
N ALA A 105 -8.17 -0.02 -7.79
CA ALA A 105 -8.66 0.04 -6.42
C ALA A 105 -7.49 0.16 -5.44
N CYS A 106 -7.64 1.03 -4.45
CA CYS A 106 -6.65 1.22 -3.39
C CYS A 106 -7.24 1.03 -2.00
N HIS A 107 -6.34 0.90 -1.02
CA HIS A 107 -6.62 0.56 0.36
C HIS A 107 -6.46 1.74 1.33
N CYS A 108 -5.72 2.78 0.93
CA CYS A 108 -5.30 3.85 1.84
C CYS A 108 -5.82 5.23 1.43
N GLU A 109 -7.08 5.52 1.76
CA GLU A 109 -7.75 6.80 1.48
C GLU A 109 -6.90 8.01 1.92
N ASP A 110 -6.77 8.96 0.99
CA ASP A 110 -6.02 10.22 1.11
C ASP A 110 -4.51 10.05 1.32
N GLN A 111 -3.91 8.96 0.83
CA GLN A 111 -2.48 8.68 0.96
C GLN A 111 -1.86 8.17 -0.34
N TYR A 112 -0.54 8.19 -0.43
CA TYR A 112 0.15 7.43 -1.47
C TYR A 112 0.13 5.95 -1.13
N GLU A 113 -0.09 5.14 -2.16
CA GLU A 113 -0.07 3.68 -2.04
C GLU A 113 0.76 3.08 -3.18
N ALA A 114 1.60 2.12 -2.82
CA ALA A 114 2.39 1.31 -3.73
C ALA A 114 1.96 -0.15 -3.57
N GLN A 115 1.36 -0.72 -4.61
CA GLN A 115 0.99 -2.13 -4.67
C GLN A 115 2.11 -2.93 -5.32
N PHE A 116 2.41 -4.12 -4.81
CA PHE A 116 3.55 -4.89 -5.27
C PHE A 116 3.38 -6.40 -5.13
N THR A 117 4.07 -7.10 -6.02
CA THR A 117 4.34 -8.55 -5.93
C THR A 117 5.76 -8.73 -5.42
N TYR A 118 5.94 -9.60 -4.43
CA TYR A 118 7.22 -9.83 -3.78
C TYR A 118 7.69 -11.27 -3.87
N THR A 119 9.02 -11.43 -3.79
CA THR A 119 9.69 -12.71 -3.55
C THR A 119 10.37 -12.65 -2.18
N SER A 120 10.11 -13.65 -1.35
CA SER A 120 10.83 -13.82 -0.09
C SER A 120 12.30 -14.14 -0.36
N ASN A 121 13.21 -13.45 0.35
CA ASN A 121 14.62 -13.77 0.37
C ASN A 121 15.03 -14.51 1.66
N ASN A 122 14.07 -14.87 2.50
CA ASN A 122 14.31 -15.67 3.68
C ASN A 122 14.30 -17.16 3.31
N PRO A 123 15.42 -17.90 3.48
CA PRO A 123 15.49 -19.31 3.11
C PRO A 123 14.54 -20.19 3.94
N GLU A 124 14.14 -19.78 5.14
CA GLU A 124 13.22 -20.51 6.01
C GLU A 124 11.74 -20.25 5.65
N ALA A 125 11.47 -19.25 4.79
CA ALA A 125 10.13 -18.85 4.37
C ALA A 125 10.07 -18.57 2.85
N PRO A 126 10.43 -19.53 1.98
CA PRO A 126 10.50 -19.29 0.55
C PRO A 126 9.11 -19.13 -0.07
N GLY A 127 9.02 -18.28 -1.10
CA GLY A 127 7.79 -18.12 -1.87
C GLY A 127 7.60 -16.71 -2.40
N GLU A 128 6.49 -16.53 -3.10
CA GLU A 128 6.04 -15.25 -3.63
C GLU A 128 4.72 -14.86 -2.96
N GLY A 129 4.41 -13.57 -3.01
CA GLY A 129 3.15 -13.05 -2.48
C GLY A 129 2.89 -11.64 -2.97
N VAL A 130 1.81 -11.04 -2.47
CA VAL A 130 1.42 -9.67 -2.79
C VAL A 130 1.25 -8.84 -1.53
N GLY A 131 1.45 -7.54 -1.67
CA GLY A 131 1.27 -6.59 -0.59
C GLY A 131 1.13 -5.17 -1.10
N PHE A 132 0.94 -4.26 -0.16
CA PHE A 132 0.92 -2.84 -0.44
C PHE A 132 1.58 -2.05 0.69
N ALA A 133 2.10 -0.88 0.35
CA ALA A 133 2.65 0.07 1.29
C ALA A 133 1.96 1.43 1.13
N CYS A 134 1.56 2.03 2.24
CA CYS A 134 0.93 3.34 2.29
C CYS A 134 1.79 4.30 3.08
N PHE A 135 1.93 5.52 2.57
CA PHE A 135 2.85 6.47 3.15
C PHE A 135 2.53 7.93 2.83
N PHE A 136 3.07 8.79 3.68
CA PHE A 136 3.11 10.23 3.49
C PHE A 136 4.55 10.72 3.34
N ASP A 137 4.75 11.67 2.44
CA ASP A 137 5.89 12.59 2.50
C ASP A 137 5.52 13.73 3.46
N THR A 138 6.28 13.91 4.53
CA THR A 138 6.05 14.98 5.52
C THR A 138 6.96 16.19 5.31
N GLY A 139 7.58 16.31 4.14
CA GLY A 139 8.43 17.41 3.72
C GLY A 139 9.93 17.07 3.73
N GLU A 140 10.68 17.79 2.87
CA GLU A 140 12.11 17.60 2.64
C GLU A 140 12.96 17.85 3.90
N GLY A 141 13.23 16.79 4.68
CA GLY A 141 14.45 16.61 5.50
C GLY A 141 14.81 17.66 6.56
N ASN A 142 14.00 18.70 6.77
CA ASN A 142 14.24 19.81 7.69
C ASN A 142 13.29 19.78 8.90
N GLY A 143 12.44 18.74 9.01
CA GLY A 143 11.52 18.50 10.13
C GLY A 143 12.02 17.43 11.10
N ARG A 144 11.23 17.17 12.17
CA ARG A 144 11.46 16.02 13.07
C ARG A 144 10.92 14.69 12.52
N PHE A 145 10.19 14.75 11.41
CA PHE A 145 9.53 13.63 10.75
C PHE A 145 9.79 13.77 9.26
N ASN A 146 10.29 12.69 8.65
CA ASN A 146 10.78 12.66 7.27
C ASN A 146 9.99 11.62 6.45
N GLY A 147 8.70 11.46 6.76
CA GLY A 147 7.82 10.46 6.21
C GLY A 147 7.28 9.48 7.24
N VAL A 148 6.09 8.98 6.94
CA VAL A 148 5.36 8.01 7.78
C VAL A 148 4.89 6.88 6.87
N VAL A 149 5.14 5.65 7.30
CA VAL A 149 4.52 4.45 6.71
C VAL A 149 3.29 4.15 7.55
N THR A 150 2.11 4.30 6.97
CA THR A 150 0.85 4.03 7.67
C THR A 150 0.41 2.58 7.54
N ALA A 151 0.88 1.91 6.49
CA ALA A 151 0.73 0.47 6.32
C ALA A 151 1.89 -0.08 5.49
N MET A 152 2.49 -1.17 5.93
CA MET A 152 3.24 -2.12 5.14
C MET A 152 2.54 -3.45 5.37
N ASN A 153 1.70 -3.86 4.43
CA ASN A 153 0.78 -4.98 4.60
C ASN A 153 1.05 -6.06 3.56
N LEU A 154 1.30 -7.28 4.02
CA LEU A 154 1.51 -8.46 3.16
C LEU A 154 0.25 -9.30 3.20
N VAL A 155 -0.48 -9.29 2.09
CA VAL A 155 -1.84 -9.83 2.01
C VAL A 155 -1.82 -11.33 1.71
N ASP A 156 -0.83 -11.78 0.95
CA ASP A 156 -0.67 -13.18 0.55
C ASP A 156 0.81 -13.61 0.56
N GLY A 157 1.05 -14.91 0.42
CA GLY A 157 2.37 -15.53 0.37
C GLY A 157 2.89 -15.94 1.76
N PRO A 158 4.21 -16.22 1.88
CA PRO A 158 4.82 -16.72 3.12
C PRO A 158 4.64 -15.81 4.34
N TYR A 159 4.39 -14.52 4.11
CA TYR A 159 4.23 -13.51 5.17
C TYR A 159 2.81 -12.96 5.26
N ALA A 160 1.80 -13.70 4.76
CA ALA A 160 0.42 -13.27 4.80
C ALA A 160 -0.02 -12.89 6.23
N GLY A 161 -0.63 -11.72 6.37
CA GLY A 161 -1.05 -11.16 7.65
C GLY A 161 -0.01 -10.27 8.34
N TYR A 162 1.20 -10.15 7.79
CA TYR A 162 2.19 -9.19 8.30
C TYR A 162 1.73 -7.75 8.10
N ILE A 163 1.74 -6.97 9.16
CA ILE A 163 1.41 -5.54 9.14
C ILE A 163 2.45 -4.78 9.96
N ASN A 164 3.08 -3.77 9.35
CA ASN A 164 3.91 -2.80 10.06
C ASN A 164 3.53 -1.37 9.69
N HIS A 165 3.79 -0.43 10.59
CA HIS A 165 3.58 0.99 10.41
C HIS A 165 4.49 1.76 11.37
N GLY A 166 4.79 3.01 11.03
CA GLY A 166 5.56 3.88 11.91
C GLY A 166 6.21 5.05 11.20
N THR A 167 6.87 5.87 12.00
CA THR A 167 7.69 6.97 11.50
C THR A 167 8.97 6.44 10.89
N MET A 168 9.29 6.90 9.67
CA MET A 168 10.54 6.57 9.01
C MET A 168 11.70 7.34 9.65
N ASN A 169 12.66 6.62 10.21
CA ASN A 169 14.00 7.12 10.50
C ASN A 169 14.86 7.00 9.23
N GLY A 170 14.67 7.97 8.36
CA GLY A 170 15.12 7.99 6.97
C GLY A 170 14.48 9.18 6.26
N ASN A 171 14.16 9.04 4.97
CA ASN A 171 13.31 10.00 4.27
C ASN A 171 12.34 9.33 3.29
N ILE A 172 11.20 9.96 3.05
CA ILE A 172 10.27 9.72 1.94
C ILE A 172 10.17 11.03 1.19
N GLN A 173 10.41 11.01 -0.12
CA GLN A 173 10.50 12.22 -0.94
C GLN A 173 9.68 12.05 -2.21
N SER A 174 8.85 13.05 -2.49
CA SER A 174 8.25 13.27 -3.79
C SER A 174 9.25 13.90 -4.76
N HIS A 175 9.14 13.52 -6.03
CA HIS A 175 9.93 14.05 -7.14
C HIS A 175 9.00 14.43 -8.29
N SER A 176 9.44 15.40 -9.08
CA SER A 176 8.76 15.72 -10.33
C SER A 176 8.88 14.57 -11.32
N CYS A 177 7.78 14.27 -12.01
CA CYS A 177 7.82 13.41 -13.18
C CYS A 177 8.59 14.09 -14.33
N PRO A 178 9.26 13.31 -15.21
CA PRO A 178 9.87 13.86 -16.40
C PRO A 178 8.84 14.62 -17.23
N ALA A 179 9.24 15.75 -17.82
CA ALA A 179 8.40 16.42 -18.79
C ALA A 179 8.11 15.45 -19.95
N LYS A 180 6.84 15.32 -20.34
CA LYS A 180 6.48 14.64 -21.58
C LYS A 180 7.13 15.43 -22.71
N THR A 181 8.06 14.81 -23.44
CA THR A 181 8.51 15.40 -24.71
C THR A 181 7.28 15.50 -25.59
N GLU A 182 6.87 16.73 -25.94
CA GLU A 182 5.90 16.92 -27.01
C GLU A 182 6.45 16.21 -28.24
N ASP A 183 5.75 15.18 -28.71
CA ASP A 183 6.01 14.61 -30.01
C ASP A 183 5.86 15.75 -31.02
N SER A 184 6.97 16.16 -31.60
CA SER A 184 6.99 17.08 -32.73
C SER A 184 6.10 16.52 -33.83
N GLU A 185 5.10 17.32 -34.21
CA GLU A 185 4.11 17.15 -35.28
C GLU A 185 4.54 16.29 -36.49
#